data_AF-A0A7C7MGT5-F1
#
_entry.id   AF-A0A7C7MGT5-F1
#
_cell.length_a   1.000
_cell.length_b   1.000
_cell.length_c   1.000
_cell.angle_alpha   90.00
_cell.angle_beta   90.00
_cell.angle_gamma   90.00
#
_symmetry.space_group_name_H-M   'P 1'
#
loop_
_entity.id
_entity.type
_entity.pdbx_description
1 polymer ?
#
loop_
_entity_poly.entity_id
_entity_poly.type
_entity_poly.pdbx_seq_one_letter_code
_entity_poly.pdbx_strand_id
1 'polypeptide(L)'
;MLNPTDTRMTTRSTSGFIISEYLETDWLASGIYNEGSGKEYVVKQQVWILLDTGLITIKSLVGYVNEGEINTIDSVPPNLHTFVTALPEGLRNLVSSKSL
;
A
#
# COMPACT_ATOMS: atom_id res chain seq x y z
N MET A 1 -24.65 -9.25 11.01
CA MET A 1 -23.25 -9.70 11.18
C MET A 1 -22.40 -8.89 10.21
N LEU A 2 -21.43 -8.12 10.70
CA LEU A 2 -20.42 -7.49 9.82
C LEU A 2 -19.46 -8.59 9.40
N ASN A 3 -19.21 -8.74 8.10
CA ASN A 3 -18.23 -9.71 7.61
C ASN A 3 -16.83 -9.16 7.92
N PRO A 4 -15.98 -9.83 8.71
CA PRO A 4 -14.68 -9.29 9.15
C PRO A 4 -13.67 -9.13 8.02
N THR A 5 -13.92 -9.71 6.85
CA THR A 5 -13.14 -9.52 5.62
C THR A 5 -13.75 -8.48 4.68
N ASP A 6 -14.83 -7.79 5.07
CA ASP A 6 -15.41 -6.73 4.25
C ASP A 6 -14.57 -5.45 4.39
N THR A 7 -13.67 -5.26 3.43
CA THR A 7 -12.81 -4.09 3.27
C THR A 7 -13.49 -2.95 2.52
N ARG A 8 -14.78 -3.11 2.16
CA ARG A 8 -15.52 -2.10 1.43
C ARG A 8 -15.95 -0.98 2.36
N MET A 9 -15.59 0.22 1.98
CA MET A 9 -15.97 1.45 2.65
C MET A 9 -16.79 2.30 1.69
N THR A 10 -18.01 2.65 2.10
CA THR A 10 -18.80 3.66 1.39
C THR A 10 -18.47 5.02 1.97
N THR A 11 -17.86 5.89 1.16
CA THR A 11 -17.55 7.27 1.54
C THR A 11 -18.49 8.24 0.82
N ARG A 12 -18.95 9.27 1.53
CA ARG A 12 -19.76 10.33 0.92
C ARG A 12 -18.83 11.37 0.31
N SER A 13 -18.93 11.56 -1.00
CA SER A 13 -18.26 12.62 -1.75
C SER A 13 -19.23 13.76 -2.08
N THR A 14 -18.70 14.86 -2.61
CA THR A 14 -19.48 16.01 -3.08
C THR A 14 -20.47 15.65 -4.19
N SER A 15 -20.20 14.60 -4.98
CA SER A 15 -21.03 14.16 -6.11
C SER A 15 -21.92 12.94 -5.81
N GLY A 16 -21.89 12.40 -4.59
CA GLY A 16 -22.65 11.20 -4.21
C GLY A 16 -21.87 10.24 -3.32
N PHE A 17 -22.32 9.00 -3.21
CA PHE A 17 -21.61 7.94 -2.50
C PHE A 17 -20.60 7.29 -3.44
N ILE A 18 -19.37 7.11 -2.94
CA ILE A 18 -18.32 6.35 -3.62
C ILE A 18 -18.11 5.06 -2.84
N ILE A 19 -18.14 3.93 -3.53
CA ILE A 19 -17.74 2.66 -2.93
C ILE A 19 -16.25 2.46 -3.20
N SER A 20 -15.50 2.31 -2.13
CA SER A 20 -14.05 2.06 -2.18
C SER A 20 -13.71 0.76 -1.46
N GLU A 21 -12.71 0.05 -1.94
CA GLU A 21 -12.09 -1.04 -1.21
C GLU A 21 -10.71 -0.59 -0.72
N TYR A 22 -10.44 -0.77 0.57
CA TYR A 22 -9.14 -0.45 1.17
C TYR A 22 -8.36 -1.72 1.47
N LEU A 23 -7.13 -1.79 0.97
CA LEU A 23 -6.22 -2.90 1.18
C LEU A 23 -4.90 -2.38 1.69
N GLU A 24 -4.32 -3.10 2.64
CA GLU A 24 -3.05 -2.73 3.24
C GLU A 24 -2.19 -3.98 3.33
N THR A 25 -0.95 -3.90 2.84
CA THR A 25 0.01 -5.00 2.98
C THR A 25 0.67 -4.95 4.35
N ASP A 26 1.21 -6.08 4.79
CA ASP A 26 2.20 -6.06 5.87
C ASP A 26 3.46 -5.31 5.44
N TRP A 27 4.31 -5.00 6.42
CA TRP A 27 5.65 -4.47 6.16
C TRP A 27 6.52 -5.57 5.55
N LEU A 28 6.99 -5.33 4.33
CA LEU A 28 7.83 -6.28 3.59
C LEU A 28 9.26 -5.75 3.52
N ALA A 29 10.21 -6.67 3.73
CA ALA A 29 11.62 -6.43 3.54
C ALA A 29 11.90 -6.06 2.08
N SER A 30 12.61 -4.94 1.85
CA SER A 30 12.89 -4.45 0.49
C SER A 30 14.16 -5.08 -0.12
N GLY A 31 15.02 -5.70 0.69
CA GLY A 31 16.36 -6.14 0.28
C GLY A 31 17.35 -4.98 0.08
N ILE A 32 16.94 -3.72 0.32
CA ILE A 32 17.78 -2.54 0.20
C ILE A 32 18.13 -2.03 1.59
N TYR A 33 19.41 -1.70 1.78
CA TYR A 33 19.95 -1.27 3.07
C TYR A 33 20.36 0.21 3.01
N ASN A 34 20.14 0.92 4.11
CA ASN A 34 20.63 2.28 4.30
C ASN A 34 22.14 2.24 4.55
N GLU A 35 22.93 2.91 3.71
CA GLU A 35 24.40 2.86 3.77
C GLU A 35 24.98 3.47 5.07
N GLY A 36 24.29 4.43 5.68
CA GLY A 36 24.77 5.10 6.90
C GLY A 36 24.46 4.35 8.19
N SER A 37 23.33 3.64 8.24
CA SER A 37 22.86 2.94 9.45
C SER A 37 22.93 1.42 9.36
N GLY A 38 23.16 0.86 8.16
CA GLY A 38 23.14 -0.59 7.90
C GLY A 38 21.75 -1.23 8.01
N LYS A 39 20.70 -0.44 8.21
CA LYS A 39 19.34 -0.95 8.42
C LYS A 39 18.64 -1.24 7.10
N GLU A 40 17.90 -2.33 7.05
CA GLU A 40 17.08 -2.67 5.89
C GLU A 40 15.84 -1.77 5.83
N TYR A 41 15.51 -1.30 4.63
CA TYR A 41 14.24 -0.62 4.42
C TYR A 41 13.11 -1.65 4.35
N VAL A 42 12.00 -1.31 4.98
CA VAL A 42 10.73 -2.01 4.89
C VAL A 42 9.74 -1.14 4.14
N VAL A 43 8.89 -1.80 3.35
CA VAL A 43 7.90 -1.13 2.50
C VAL A 43 6.52 -1.70 2.81
N LYS A 44 5.53 -0.82 2.83
CA LYS A 44 4.14 -1.14 3.03
C LYS A 44 3.29 -0.40 2.01
N GLN A 45 2.32 -1.09 1.41
CA GLN A 45 1.46 -0.50 0.41
C GLN A 45 0.04 -0.35 0.93
N GLN A 46 -0.51 0.85 0.76
CA GLN A 46 -1.89 1.19 1.03
C GLN A 46 -2.57 1.40 -0.33
N VAL A 47 -3.64 0.65 -0.58
CA VAL A 47 -4.30 0.61 -1.87
C VAL A 47 -5.78 0.92 -1.70
N TRP A 48 -6.24 1.90 -2.47
CA TRP A 48 -7.65 2.27 -2.57
C TRP A 48 -8.13 1.94 -3.97
N ILE A 49 -9.18 1.14 -4.05
CA ILE A 49 -9.84 0.79 -5.31
C ILE A 49 -11.21 1.47 -5.28
N LEU A 50 -11.42 2.49 -6.12
CA LEU A 50 -12.74 3.07 -6.31
C LEU A 50 -13.53 2.16 -7.24
N LEU A 51 -14.53 1.45 -6.69
CA LEU A 51 -15.29 0.45 -7.45
C LEU A 51 -16.14 1.09 -8.55
N ASP A 52 -16.63 2.31 -8.34
CA ASP A 52 -17.52 3.00 -9.30
C ASP A 52 -16.78 3.47 -10.56
N THR A 53 -15.48 3.74 -10.44
CA THR A 53 -14.66 4.28 -11.55
C THR A 53 -13.57 3.31 -12.01
N GLY A 54 -13.31 2.24 -11.27
CA GLY A 54 -12.15 1.37 -11.46
C GLY A 54 -10.81 2.04 -11.16
N LEU A 55 -10.80 3.25 -10.60
CA LEU A 55 -9.57 3.98 -10.28
C LEU A 55 -8.85 3.31 -9.11
N ILE A 56 -7.58 2.96 -9.31
CA ILE A 56 -6.73 2.37 -8.28
C ILE A 56 -5.69 3.40 -7.87
N THR A 57 -5.67 3.74 -6.59
CA THR A 57 -4.65 4.60 -5.98
C THR A 57 -3.78 3.75 -5.07
N ILE A 58 -2.46 3.84 -5.24
CA ILE A 58 -1.48 3.13 -4.41
C ILE A 58 -0.58 4.16 -3.74
N LYS A 59 -0.45 4.07 -2.43
CA LYS A 59 0.52 4.82 -1.64
C LYS A 59 1.48 3.83 -1.00
N SER A 60 2.77 4.01 -1.25
CA SER A 60 3.81 3.22 -0.63
C SER A 60 4.42 3.99 0.53
N LEU A 61 4.39 3.40 1.71
CA LEU A 61 5.09 3.85 2.90
C LEU A 61 6.43 3.13 2.97
N VAL A 62 7.49 3.89 3.21
CA VAL A 62 8.84 3.36 3.37
C VAL A 62 9.34 3.70 4.77
N GLY A 63 10.01 2.76 5.39
CA GLY A 63 10.67 2.98 6.67
C GLY A 63 11.79 1.98 6.90
N TYR A 64 12.28 1.92 8.12
CA TYR A 64 13.19 0.89 8.60
C TYR A 64 12.89 0.56 10.06
N VAL A 65 13.26 -0.63 10.50
CA VAL A 65 13.10 -1.05 11.90
C VAL A 65 14.24 -0.45 12.74
N ASN A 66 13.90 0.22 13.82
CA ASN A 66 14.83 0.73 14.81
C ASN A 66 14.33 0.34 16.21
N GLU A 67 15.12 -0.41 16.98
CA GLU A 67 14.78 -0.79 18.36
C GLU A 67 13.40 -1.45 18.51
N GLY A 68 12.92 -2.13 17.48
CA GLY A 68 11.60 -2.79 17.45
C GLY A 68 10.46 -1.91 16.94
N GLU A 69 10.71 -0.63 16.65
CA GLU A 69 9.74 0.31 16.08
C GLU A 69 10.03 0.62 14.62
N ILE A 70 8.98 0.85 13.83
CA ILE A 70 9.11 1.24 12.42
C ILE A 70 9.20 2.75 12.32
N ASN A 71 10.33 3.25 11.83
CA ASN A 71 10.55 4.66 11.54
C ASN A 71 10.29 4.89 10.06
N THR A 72 9.22 5.61 9.75
CA THR A 72 8.88 6.00 8.37
C THR A 72 9.73 7.17 7.91
N ILE A 73 10.11 7.17 6.63
CA ILE A 73 10.87 8.24 6.01
C ILE A 73 10.10 8.81 4.82
N ASP A 74 10.15 10.12 4.66
CA ASP A 74 9.52 10.80 3.52
C ASP A 74 10.44 10.84 2.29
N SER A 75 11.76 10.82 2.50
CA SER A 75 12.76 10.86 1.43
C SER A 75 13.36 9.48 1.22
N VAL A 76 12.95 8.83 0.14
CA VAL A 76 13.34 7.46 -0.20
C VAL A 76 14.51 7.49 -1.19
N PRO A 77 15.54 6.66 -1.02
CA PRO A 77 16.67 6.64 -1.94
C PRO A 77 16.24 6.17 -3.35
N PRO A 78 16.90 6.63 -4.44
CA PRO A 78 16.46 6.39 -5.81
C PRO A 78 16.36 4.90 -6.20
N ASN A 79 17.15 4.03 -5.58
CA ASN A 79 17.15 2.59 -5.80
C ASN A 79 15.89 1.88 -5.24
N LEU A 80 15.17 2.50 -4.29
CA LEU A 80 13.91 1.97 -3.76
C LEU A 80 12.70 2.33 -4.61
N HIS A 81 12.80 3.35 -5.46
CA HIS A 81 11.67 3.79 -6.30
C HIS A 81 11.12 2.65 -7.17
N THR A 82 11.99 1.79 -7.69
CA THR A 82 11.63 0.66 -8.55
C THR A 82 10.77 -0.39 -7.81
N PHE A 83 11.07 -0.63 -6.52
CA PHE A 83 10.32 -1.55 -5.68
C PHE A 83 8.98 -0.94 -5.25
N VAL A 84 8.97 0.35 -4.94
CA VAL A 84 7.81 1.13 -4.51
C VAL A 84 6.72 1.24 -5.59
N THR A 85 7.11 1.24 -6.88
CA THR A 85 6.16 1.29 -8.01
C THR A 85 5.65 -0.07 -8.47
N ALA A 86 6.27 -1.17 -8.06
CA ALA A 86 5.78 -2.50 -8.40
C ALA A 86 4.62 -2.85 -7.48
N LEU A 87 3.40 -2.85 -8.03
CA LEU A 87 2.30 -3.59 -7.42
C LEU A 87 2.74 -5.07 -7.31
N PRO A 88 2.78 -5.66 -6.10
CA PRO A 88 3.00 -7.07 -5.93
C PRO A 88 2.04 -7.81 -6.85
N GLU A 89 2.54 -8.82 -7.54
CA GLU A 89 1.77 -9.56 -8.54
C GLU A 89 0.44 -10.08 -7.97
N GLY A 90 0.44 -10.47 -6.70
CA GLY A 90 -0.76 -10.85 -5.96
C GLY A 90 -1.81 -9.73 -5.86
N LEU A 91 -1.39 -8.48 -5.72
CA LEU A 91 -2.31 -7.34 -5.69
C LEU A 91 -2.83 -7.00 -7.09
N ARG A 92 -2.00 -7.14 -8.14
CA ARG A 92 -2.47 -7.01 -9.53
C ARG A 92 -3.56 -8.03 -9.84
N ASN A 93 -3.39 -9.27 -9.40
CA ASN A 93 -4.38 -10.33 -9.59
C ASN A 93 -5.65 -10.07 -8.79
N LEU A 94 -5.52 -9.60 -7.55
CA LEU A 94 -6.67 -9.28 -6.70
C LEU A 94 -7.49 -8.11 -7.28
N VAL A 95 -6.81 -7.04 -7.70
CA VAL A 95 -7.43 -5.91 -8.41
C VAL A 95 -8.11 -6.40 -9.68
N SER A 96 -7.41 -7.15 -10.54
CA SER A 96 -7.96 -7.66 -11.80
C SER A 96 -9.17 -8.58 -11.61
N SER A 97 -9.26 -9.31 -10.49
CA SER A 97 -10.41 -10.16 -10.19
C SER A 97 -11.63 -9.39 -9.69
N LYS A 98 -11.45 -8.14 -9.25
CA LYS A 98 -12.48 -7.30 -8.64
C LYS A 98 -12.95 -6.16 -9.55
N SER A 99 -12.14 -5.78 -10.54
CA SER A 99 -12.53 -4.91 -11.65
C SER A 99 -13.42 -5.68 -12.63
N LEU A 100 -14.74 -5.67 -12.40
CA LEU A 100 -15.77 -6.23 -13.29
C LEU A 100 -16.69 -5.10 -13.77
#